data_AF-A0A6V8DVE4-F1
#
_entry.id   AF-A0A6V8DVE4-F1
#
_cell.length_a   1.000
_cell.length_b   1.000
_cell.length_c   1.000
_cell.angle_alpha   90.00
_cell.angle_beta   90.00
_cell.angle_gamma   90.00
#
_symmetry.space_group_name_H-M   'P 1'
#
loop_
_entity.id
_entity.type
_entity.pdbx_description
1 polymer ?
#
loop_
_entity_poly.entity_id
_entity_poly.type
_entity_poly.pdbx_seq_one_letter_code
_entity_poly.pdbx_strand_id
1 'polypeptide(L)' 'MASTPEAPTMALIVRHDLRLTAGKVAVQCAHAAVSCTLAARKSHARLVERWRQSGARKICLKAETLGDLQMLAGRAQGAG' A
#
# COMPACT_ATOMS: atom_id res chain seq x y z
N MET A 1 -8.41 -14.23 13.04
CA MET A 1 -7.43 -14.01 11.96
C MET A 1 -6.25 -13.25 12.56
N ALA A 2 -5.27 -13.96 13.11
CA ALA A 2 -4.16 -13.35 13.83
C ALA A 2 -3.14 -12.77 12.85
N SER A 3 -2.84 -11.48 12.98
CA SER A 3 -1.69 -10.87 12.30
C SER A 3 -0.41 -11.40 12.93
N THR A 4 0.24 -12.37 12.29
CA THR A 4 1.61 -12.73 12.65
C THR A 4 2.54 -11.55 12.32
N PRO A 5 3.45 -11.15 13.23
CA PRO A 5 4.33 -9.99 13.01
C PRO A 5 5.24 -10.12 11.77
N GLU A 6 5.48 -11.34 11.29
CA GLU A 6 6.27 -11.61 10.08
C GLU A 6 5.45 -11.67 8.77
N ALA A 7 4.13 -11.48 8.83
CA ALA A 7 3.31 -11.51 7.63
C ALA A 7 3.54 -10.26 6.75
N PRO A 8 3.73 -10.41 5.43
CA PRO A 8 3.81 -9.27 4.52
C PRO A 8 2.60 -8.36 4.67
N THR A 9 2.77 -7.06 4.46
CA THR A 9 1.71 -6.06 4.61
C THR A 9 1.79 -5.03 3.50
N MET A 10 0.64 -4.52 3.08
CA MET A 10 0.55 -3.44 2.10
C MET A 10 0.28 -2.12 2.82
N ALA A 11 1.13 -1.12 2.60
CA ALA A 11 0.88 0.25 3.03
C ALA A 11 0.29 1.05 1.86
N LEU A 12 -0.80 1.78 2.12
CA LEU A 12 -1.45 2.67 1.16
C LEU A 12 -1.35 4.09 1.72
N ILE A 13 -0.58 4.96 1.08
CA ILE A 13 -0.29 6.29 1.58
C ILE A 13 -1.09 7.31 0.78
N VAL A 14 -1.90 8.11 1.46
CA VAL A 14 -2.83 9.07 0.86
C VAL A 14 -2.40 10.49 1.19
N ARG A 15 -2.45 11.37 0.20
CA ARG A 15 -2.20 12.80 0.37
C ARG A 15 -3.32 13.48 1.15
N HIS A 16 -2.97 14.04 2.31
CA HIS A 16 -3.90 14.69 3.21
C HIS A 16 -4.25 16.13 2.77
N ASP A 17 -3.29 16.84 2.16
CA ASP A 17 -3.49 18.20 1.61
C ASP A 17 -4.60 18.31 0.56
N LEU A 18 -4.94 17.22 -0.13
CA LEU A 18 -6.03 17.17 -1.12
C LEU A 18 -7.44 17.21 -0.50
N ARG A 19 -7.56 17.09 0.84
CA ARG A 19 -8.84 17.12 1.58
C ARG A 19 -9.93 16.24 0.94
N LEU A 20 -9.54 15.03 0.52
CA LEU A 20 -10.44 14.10 -0.12
C LEU A 20 -11.52 13.63 0.86
N THR A 21 -12.75 13.46 0.36
CA THR A 21 -13.81 12.81 1.14
C THR A 21 -13.44 11.34 1.41
N ALA A 22 -13.99 10.76 2.48
CA ALA A 22 -13.73 9.36 2.85
C ALA A 22 -13.98 8.39 1.67
N GLY A 23 -15.04 8.61 0.89
CA GLY A 23 -15.32 7.80 -0.30
C GLY A 23 -14.25 7.92 -1.38
N LYS A 24 -13.73 9.13 -1.65
CA LYS A 24 -12.63 9.32 -2.60
C LYS A 24 -11.35 8.65 -2.11
N VAL A 25 -11.04 8.75 -0.82
CA VAL A 25 -9.90 8.05 -0.20
C VAL A 25 -10.03 6.55 -0.39
N ALA A 26 -11.20 5.97 -0.10
CA ALA A 26 -11.44 4.54 -0.25
C ALA A 26 -11.22 4.05 -1.70
N VAL A 27 -11.74 4.77 -2.69
CA VAL A 27 -11.57 4.43 -4.11
C VAL A 27 -10.09 4.51 -4.53
N GLN A 28 -9.37 5.55 -4.11
CA GLN A 28 -7.94 5.68 -4.43
C GLN A 28 -7.10 4.57 -3.78
N CYS A 29 -7.39 4.22 -2.52
CA CYS A 29 -6.77 3.08 -1.84
C CYS A 29 -7.07 1.76 -2.57
N ALA A 30 -8.31 1.56 -3.05
CA ALA A 30 -8.68 0.38 -3.81
C ALA A 30 -7.92 0.29 -5.15
N HIS A 31 -7.83 1.38 -5.89
CA HIS A 31 -7.03 1.47 -7.13
C HIS A 31 -5.56 1.14 -6.87
N ALA A 32 -4.96 1.76 -5.85
CA ALA A 32 -3.57 1.52 -5.48
C ALA A 32 -3.31 0.06 -5.06
N ALA A 33 -4.22 -0.55 -4.28
CA ALA A 33 -4.09 -1.93 -3.84
C ALA A 33 -4.12 -2.93 -5.01
N VAL A 34 -5.02 -2.72 -5.98
CA VAL A 34 -5.10 -3.56 -7.18
C VAL A 34 -3.83 -3.41 -8.02
N SER A 35 -3.42 -2.17 -8.32
CA SER A 35 -2.22 -1.90 -9.12
C SER A 35 -0.95 -2.47 -8.48
N CYS A 36 -0.77 -2.25 -7.17
CA CYS A 36 0.36 -2.80 -6.41
C CYS A 36 0.36 -4.33 -6.45
N THR A 37 -0.79 -4.96 -6.24
CA THR A 37 -0.91 -6.43 -6.29
C THR A 37 -0.59 -6.98 -7.68
N LEU A 38 -1.08 -6.34 -8.74
CA LEU A 38 -0.82 -6.78 -10.12
C LEU A 38 0.66 -6.64 -10.48
N ALA A 39 1.30 -5.54 -10.08
CA ALA A 39 2.72 -5.34 -10.28
C ALA A 39 3.56 -6.37 -9.49
N ALA A 40 3.30 -6.50 -8.18
CA ALA A 40 3.99 -7.43 -7.32
C ALA A 40 3.75 -8.89 -7.70
N ARG A 41 2.62 -9.24 -8.32
CA ARG A 41 2.39 -10.62 -8.80
C ARG A 41 3.33 -10.98 -9.96
N LYS A 42 3.75 -10.00 -10.77
CA LYS A 42 4.70 -10.24 -11.88
C LYS A 42 6.14 -10.43 -11.39
N SER A 43 6.56 -9.67 -10.37
CA SER A 43 7.95 -9.67 -9.90
C SER A 43 8.19 -10.45 -8.60
N HIS A 44 7.17 -10.60 -7.76
CA HIS A 44 7.24 -11.13 -6.38
C HIS A 44 6.04 -12.04 -6.05
N ALA A 45 5.68 -12.98 -6.94
CA ALA A 45 4.48 -13.81 -6.80
C ALA A 45 4.33 -14.53 -5.44
N ARG A 46 5.43 -15.07 -4.89
CA ARG A 46 5.42 -15.73 -3.56
C ARG A 46 5.12 -14.76 -2.41
N LEU A 47 5.56 -13.51 -2.52
CA LEU A 47 5.24 -12.46 -1.53
C LEU A 47 3.74 -12.16 -1.54
N VAL A 48 3.15 -12.03 -2.73
CA VAL A 48 1.71 -11.78 -2.91
C VAL A 48 0.89 -12.94 -2.36
N GLU A 49 1.31 -14.19 -2.59
CA GLU A 49 0.61 -15.36 -2.07
C GLU A 49 0.65 -15.39 -0.53
N ARG A 50 1.83 -15.20 0.08
CA ARG A 50 1.95 -15.09 1.55
C ARG A 50 1.11 -13.96 2.13
N TRP A 51 1.12 -12.79 1.49
CA TRP A 51 0.30 -11.65 1.90
C TRP A 51 -1.20 -12.01 1.89
N ARG A 52 -1.68 -12.66 0.82
CA ARG A 52 -3.08 -13.09 0.68
C ARG A 52 -3.48 -14.14 1.71
N GLN A 53 -2.66 -15.17 1.90
CA GLN A 53 -2.88 -16.21 2.91
C GLN A 53 -2.89 -15.63 4.34
N SER A 54 -2.18 -14.53 4.56
CA SER A 54 -2.16 -13.79 5.83
C SER A 54 -3.28 -12.75 5.95
N GLY A 55 -4.39 -12.90 5.21
CA GLY A 55 -5.56 -12.02 5.28
C GLY A 55 -5.44 -10.72 4.48
N ALA A 56 -4.41 -10.59 3.63
CA ALA A 56 -4.20 -9.44 2.75
C ALA A 56 -4.24 -8.09 3.49
N ARG A 57 -3.53 -7.99 4.63
CA ARG A 57 -3.51 -6.79 5.50
C ARG A 57 -3.11 -5.53 4.71
N LYS A 58 -3.93 -4.49 4.84
CA LYS A 58 -3.69 -3.16 4.24
C LYS A 58 -3.73 -2.13 5.35
N ILE A 59 -2.74 -1.24 5.38
CA ILE A 59 -2.65 -0.13 6.33
C ILE A 59 -2.76 1.17 5.54
N CYS A 60 -3.79 1.97 5.82
CA CYS A 60 -3.95 3.29 5.23
C CYS A 60 -3.19 4.30 6.09
N LEU A 61 -2.28 5.04 5.46
CA LEU A 61 -1.42 6.06 6.08
C LEU A 61 -1.62 7.39 5.36
N LYS A 62 -1.18 8.47 6.00
CA LYS A 62 -1.23 9.81 5.43
C LYS A 62 0.17 10.33 5.10
N ALA A 63 0.28 11.04 3.99
CA ALA A 63 1.36 11.95 3.68
C ALA A 63 0.79 13.37 3.71
N GLU A 64 1.48 14.32 4.34
CA GLU A 64 0.96 15.68 4.46
C GLU A 64 1.04 16.41 3.10
N THR A 65 2.09 16.17 2.31
CA THR A 65 2.29 16.82 1.00
C THR A 65 2.64 15.82 -0.11
N LEU A 66 2.64 16.31 -1.36
CA LEU A 66 3.19 15.55 -2.50
C LEU A 66 4.67 15.21 -2.32
N GLY A 67 5.45 16.14 -1.75
CA GLY A 67 6.88 15.94 -1.52
C GLY A 67 7.14 14.78 -0.56
N ASP A 68 6.35 14.67 0.52
CA ASP A 68 6.44 13.55 1.46
C ASP A 68 6.12 12.21 0.78
N LEU A 69 5.07 12.19 -0.05
CA LEU A 69 4.70 10.99 -0.80
C LEU A 69 5.81 10.56 -1.77
N GLN A 70 6.39 11.51 -2.51
CA GLN A 70 7.49 11.24 -3.44
C GLN A 70 8.75 10.76 -2.72
N MET A 71 9.08 11.36 -1.57
CA MET A 71 10.19 10.91 -0.73
C MET A 71 10.00 9.46 -0.27
N LEU A 72 8.79 9.11 0.22
CA LEU A 72 8.46 7.75 0.62
C LEU A 72 8.52 6.77 -0.57
N ALA A 73 8.04 7.18 -1.74
CA ALA A 73 8.13 6.38 -2.96
C ALA A 73 9.58 6.11 -3.38
N GLY A 74 10.44 7.12 -3.34
CA GLY A 74 11.87 6.97 -3.64
C GLY A 74 12.58 6.03 -2.66
N ARG A 75 12.29 6.14 -1.35
CA ARG A 75 12.83 5.22 -0.34
C ARG A 75 12.35 3.78 -0.58
N ALA A 76 11.09 3.58 -0.91
CA ALA A 76 10.54 2.25 -1.19
C ALA A 76 11.17 1.63 -2.45
N GLN A 77 11.39 2.42 -3.51
CA GLN A 77 12.05 1.95 -4.73
C GLN A 77 13.51 1.57 -4.51
N GLY A 78 14.25 2.31 -3.69
CA GLY A 78 15.65 2.00 -3.39
C GLY A 78 15.85 0.82 -2.42
N ALA A 79 14.80 0.41 -1.71
CA ALA A 79 14.84 -0.71 -0.76
C ALA A 79 14.35 -2.05 -1.35
N GLY A 80 13.70 -2.02 -2.52
CA GLY A 80 13.23 -3.19 -3.25
C GLY A 80 14.27 -3.71 -4.23
#